data_AF-A0A1Z9STF6-F1
#
_entry.id   AF-A0A1Z9STF6-F1
#
_cell.length_a   1.000
_cell.length_b   1.000
_cell.length_c   1.000
_cell.angle_alpha   90.00
_cell.angle_beta   90.00
_cell.angle_gamma   90.00
#
_symmetry.space_group_name_H-M   'P 1'
#
loop_
_entity.id
_entity.type
_entity.pdbx_description
1 polymer ?
#
loop_
_entity_poly.entity_id
_entity_poly.type
_entity_poly.pdbx_seq_one_letter_code
_entity_poly.pdbx_strand_id
1 'polypeptide(L)'
;MGDRFYFQQLNALGTCPGASATTKRKRKMAWDDDKKAAVIAAYEEQNPTPENSMEIVKEIADEFDESPYGVRMILSKAGVYVKKTPAASGS
;
A
#
# COMPACT_ATOMS: atom_id res chain seq x y z
N MET A 1 0.17 31.04 -23.74
CA MET A 1 -1.11 31.24 -23.02
C MET A 1 -1.06 32.64 -22.42
N GLY A 2 -2.01 33.52 -22.69
CA GLY A 2 -1.96 34.89 -22.16
C GLY A 2 -2.34 34.93 -20.67
N ASP A 3 -1.73 35.84 -19.91
CA ASP A 3 -1.93 35.97 -18.46
C ASP A 3 -3.41 36.13 -18.08
N ARG A 4 -4.20 36.89 -18.87
CA ARG A 4 -5.65 37.02 -18.67
C ARG A 4 -6.38 35.68 -18.67
N PHE A 5 -6.09 34.84 -19.66
CA PHE A 5 -6.74 33.54 -19.80
C PHE A 5 -6.29 32.58 -18.69
N TYR A 6 -5.02 32.66 -18.29
CA TYR A 6 -4.46 31.92 -17.17
C TYR A 6 -5.16 32.26 -15.85
N PHE A 7 -5.27 33.55 -15.51
CA PHE A 7 -5.97 34.00 -14.30
C PHE A 7 -7.47 33.71 -14.33
N GLN A 8 -8.12 33.83 -15.49
CA GLN A 8 -9.53 33.51 -15.64
C GLN A 8 -9.81 32.02 -15.37
N GLN A 9 -8.96 31.11 -15.87
CA GLN A 9 -9.08 29.69 -15.56
C GLN A 9 -8.82 29.39 -14.08
N LEU A 10 -7.80 30.02 -13.48
CA LEU A 10 -7.53 29.86 -12.04
C LEU A 10 -8.70 30.31 -11.17
N ASN A 11 -9.31 31.46 -11.49
CA ASN A 11 -10.45 31.97 -10.71
C ASN A 11 -11.72 31.13 -10.91
N ALA A 12 -11.97 30.63 -12.12
CA ALA A 12 -13.18 29.88 -12.43
C ALA A 12 -13.12 28.40 -11.99
N LEU A 13 -11.97 27.75 -12.20
CA LEU A 13 -11.80 26.30 -12.04
C LEU A 13 -10.86 25.92 -10.90
N GLY A 14 -10.14 26.88 -10.31
CA GLY A 14 -9.13 26.61 -9.28
C GLY A 14 -7.89 25.88 -9.80
N THR A 15 -7.77 25.64 -11.12
CA THR A 15 -6.68 24.91 -11.75
C THR A 15 -6.45 25.38 -13.19
N CYS A 16 -5.19 25.40 -13.63
CA CYS A 16 -4.78 25.76 -14.99
C CYS A 16 -3.47 25.03 -15.34
N PRO A 17 -3.23 24.62 -16.60
CA PRO A 17 -1.93 24.08 -17.02
C PRO A 17 -0.80 25.06 -16.66
N GLY A 18 0.24 24.56 -15.96
CA GLY A 18 1.34 25.37 -15.45
C GLY A 18 1.08 26.04 -14.09
N ALA A 19 -0.10 25.88 -13.49
CA ALA A 19 -0.34 26.28 -12.12
C ALA A 19 0.36 25.33 -11.14
N SER A 20 1.16 25.89 -10.23
CA SER A 20 1.85 25.15 -9.17
C SER A 20 0.87 24.53 -8.14
N ALA A 21 -0.41 24.91 -8.19
CA ALA A 21 -1.50 24.25 -7.47
C ALA A 21 -1.74 22.84 -8.02
N THR A 22 -0.78 21.96 -7.76
CA THR A 22 -0.99 20.52 -7.88
C THR A 22 -1.98 20.15 -6.79
N THR A 23 -3.27 20.18 -7.11
CA THR A 23 -4.31 19.60 -6.26
C THR A 23 -3.93 18.14 -6.08
N LYS A 24 -3.20 17.83 -5.00
CA LYS A 24 -2.83 16.47 -4.63
C LYS A 24 -4.15 15.76 -4.36
N ARG A 25 -4.70 15.11 -5.39
CA ARG A 25 -5.90 14.30 -5.25
C ARG A 25 -5.61 13.31 -4.14
N LYS A 26 -6.27 13.47 -2.99
CA LYS A 26 -6.25 12.46 -1.92
C LYS A 26 -6.96 11.24 -2.51
N ARG A 27 -6.17 10.29 -3.03
CA ARG A 27 -6.71 8.99 -3.40
C ARG A 27 -7.19 8.34 -2.11
N LYS A 28 -8.45 7.91 -2.05
CA LYS A 28 -8.90 7.01 -0.99
C LYS A 28 -8.02 5.76 -1.10
N MET A 29 -7.21 5.53 -0.09
CA MET A 29 -6.39 4.33 0.00
C MET A 29 -7.30 3.22 0.49
N ALA A 30 -7.33 2.08 -0.20
CA ALA A 30 -8.12 0.91 0.24
C ALA A 30 -7.60 0.35 1.58
N TRP A 31 -6.32 0.60 1.87
CA TRP A 31 -5.65 0.23 3.10
C TRP A 31 -5.47 1.45 4.00
N ASP A 32 -6.34 1.55 4.99
CA ASP A 32 -6.21 2.48 6.10
C ASP A 32 -5.03 2.08 7.01
N ASP A 33 -4.49 3.05 7.75
CA ASP A 33 -3.30 2.81 8.58
C ASP A 33 -3.61 1.87 9.75
N ASP A 34 -4.83 1.92 10.30
CA ASP A 34 -5.31 1.00 11.33
C ASP A 34 -5.36 -0.45 10.84
N LYS A 35 -5.86 -0.66 9.61
CA LYS A 35 -5.91 -2.00 8.99
C LYS A 35 -4.51 -2.56 8.74
N LYS A 36 -3.56 -1.72 8.31
CA LYS A 36 -2.17 -2.15 8.12
C LYS A 36 -1.52 -2.54 9.44
N ALA A 37 -1.73 -1.74 10.49
CA ALA A 37 -1.19 -2.02 11.81
C ALA A 37 -1.75 -3.34 12.37
N ALA A 38 -3.05 -3.58 12.22
CA ALA A 38 -3.69 -4.82 12.65
C ALA A 38 -3.09 -6.05 11.92
N VAL A 39 -2.91 -5.97 10.61
CA VAL A 39 -2.28 -7.05 9.81
C VAL A 39 -0.84 -7.31 10.23
N ILE A 40 -0.06 -6.26 10.50
CA ILE A 40 1.34 -6.38 10.93
C ILE A 40 1.41 -7.05 12.31
N ALA A 41 0.60 -6.58 13.26
CA ALA A 41 0.56 -7.15 14.61
C ALA A 41 0.14 -8.63 14.58
N ALA A 42 -0.93 -8.96 13.86
CA ALA A 42 -1.39 -10.34 13.70
C ALA A 42 -0.30 -11.24 13.08
N TYR A 43 0.45 -10.73 12.11
CA TYR A 43 1.54 -11.47 11.49
C TYR A 43 2.74 -11.69 12.44
N GLU A 44 3.10 -10.68 13.24
CA GLU A 44 4.19 -10.78 14.22
C GLU A 44 3.85 -11.73 15.39
N GLU A 45 2.61 -11.70 15.88
CA GLU A 45 2.14 -12.56 16.97
C GLU A 45 2.22 -14.06 16.61
N GLN A 46 1.97 -14.39 15.34
CA GLN A 46 2.00 -15.77 14.84
C GLN A 46 3.41 -16.34 14.60
N ASN A 47 4.48 -15.58 14.91
CA ASN A 47 5.88 -16.01 14.74
C ASN A 47 6.16 -16.58 13.34
N PRO A 48 6.24 -15.72 12.31
CA PRO A 48 6.27 -16.17 10.93
C PRO A 48 7.58 -16.91 10.62
N THR A 49 7.46 -18.19 10.30
CA THR A 49 8.57 -19.01 9.79
C THR A 49 8.53 -19.09 8.26
N PRO A 50 9.64 -19.42 7.58
CA PRO A 50 9.65 -19.57 6.12
C PRO A 50 8.64 -20.59 5.59
N GLU A 51 8.23 -21.55 6.41
CA GLU A 51 7.23 -22.57 6.05
C GLU A 51 5.80 -22.07 6.28
N ASN A 52 5.52 -21.43 7.42
CA ASN A 52 4.18 -21.01 7.79
C ASN A 52 3.81 -19.63 7.23
N SER A 53 4.78 -18.83 6.77
CA SER A 53 4.59 -17.47 6.24
C SER A 53 3.50 -17.35 5.17
N MET A 54 3.29 -18.39 4.35
CA MET A 54 2.26 -18.43 3.31
C MET A 54 0.87 -18.78 3.85
N GLU A 55 0.80 -19.57 4.93
CA GLU A 55 -0.45 -19.96 5.58
C GLU A 55 -1.00 -18.78 6.38
N ILE A 56 -0.15 -18.15 7.19
CA ILE A 56 -0.48 -16.94 7.96
C ILE A 56 -1.00 -15.82 7.03
N VAL A 57 -0.36 -15.61 5.86
CA VAL A 57 -0.80 -14.60 4.89
C VAL A 57 -2.17 -14.91 4.29
N LYS A 58 -2.52 -16.20 4.12
CA LYS A 58 -3.85 -16.59 3.61
C LYS A 58 -4.91 -16.42 4.69
N GLU A 59 -4.62 -16.83 5.92
CA GLU A 59 -5.55 -16.68 7.05
C GLU A 59 -5.90 -15.21 7.29
N ILE A 60 -4.89 -14.33 7.30
CA ILE A 60 -5.10 -12.88 7.44
C ILE A 60 -5.84 -12.31 6.21
N ALA A 61 -5.56 -12.82 5.01
CA ALA A 61 -6.28 -12.40 3.81
C ALA A 61 -7.77 -12.72 3.88
N ASP A 62 -8.11 -13.93 4.33
CA ASP A 62 -9.50 -14.37 4.48
C ASP A 62 -10.21 -13.61 5.62
N GLU A 63 -9.51 -13.27 6.71
CA GLU A 63 -10.07 -12.48 7.83
C GLU A 63 -10.38 -11.03 7.42
N PHE A 64 -9.52 -10.40 6.62
CA PHE A 64 -9.65 -9.01 6.21
C PHE A 64 -10.40 -8.82 4.88
N ASP A 65 -10.93 -9.90 4.28
CA ASP A 65 -11.56 -9.94 2.95
C ASP A 65 -10.67 -9.33 1.85
N GLU A 66 -9.36 -9.54 1.97
CA GLU A 66 -8.37 -8.96 1.07
C GLU A 66 -7.53 -9.99 0.34
N SER A 67 -6.93 -9.59 -0.79
CA SER A 67 -6.10 -10.55 -1.53
C SER A 67 -4.81 -10.91 -0.77
N PRO A 68 -4.36 -12.19 -0.80
CA PRO A 68 -3.09 -12.60 -0.21
C PRO A 68 -1.88 -11.80 -0.74
N TYR A 69 -1.95 -11.37 -2.00
CA TYR A 69 -0.93 -10.51 -2.60
C TYR A 69 -0.92 -9.10 -1.99
N GLY A 70 -2.10 -8.54 -1.67
CA GLY A 70 -2.25 -7.26 -0.97
C GLY A 70 -1.66 -7.30 0.43
N VAL A 71 -1.95 -8.36 1.20
CA VAL A 71 -1.36 -8.58 2.54
C VAL A 71 0.16 -8.68 2.45
N ARG A 72 0.70 -9.49 1.52
CA ARG A 72 2.16 -9.58 1.29
C ARG A 72 2.78 -8.23 0.94
N MET A 73 2.08 -7.39 0.19
CA MET A 73 2.56 -6.06 -0.19
C MET A 73 2.72 -5.14 1.03
N ILE A 74 1.84 -5.26 2.03
CA ILE A 74 1.94 -4.50 3.28
C ILE A 74 3.06 -5.02 4.16
N LEU A 75 3.11 -6.33 4.38
CA LEU A 75 4.14 -6.96 5.21
C LEU A 75 5.55 -6.70 4.65
N SER A 76 5.70 -6.73 3.32
CA SER A 76 6.95 -6.38 2.64
C SER A 76 7.32 -4.91 2.80
N LYS A 77 6.34 -4.00 2.69
CA LYS A 77 6.56 -2.56 2.95
C LYS A 77 6.89 -2.27 4.42
N ALA A 78 6.35 -3.05 5.34
CA ALA A 78 6.66 -2.97 6.76
C ALA A 78 8.01 -3.64 7.13
N GLY A 79 8.60 -4.42 6.22
CA GLY A 79 9.88 -5.09 6.42
C GLY A 79 9.82 -6.37 7.26
N VAL A 80 8.63 -6.79 7.68
CA VAL A 80 8.42 -7.98 8.54
C VAL A 80 8.17 -9.26 7.77
N TYR A 81 7.91 -9.18 6.46
CA TYR A 81 7.60 -10.36 5.66
C TYR A 81 8.78 -11.33 5.55
N VAL A 82 8.60 -12.54 6.08
CA VAL A 82 9.56 -13.64 5.94
C VAL A 82 9.29 -14.38 4.64
N LYS A 83 10.21 -14.25 3.68
CA LYS A 83 10.14 -15.00 2.41
C LYS A 83 10.54 -16.45 2.66
N LYS A 84 9.83 -17.38 2.00
CA LYS A 84 10.27 -18.78 1.91
C LYS A 84 11.72 -18.85 1.42
N THR A 85 12.61 -19.38 2.24
CA THR A 85 13.99 -19.67 1.85
C THR A 85 13.94 -20.71 0.73
N PRO A 86 14.49 -20.42 -0.47
CA PRO A 86 14.71 -21.49 -1.43
C PRO A 86 15.65 -22.49 -0.75
N ALA A 87 15.30 -23.78 -0.78
CA ALA A 87 16.25 -24.83 -0.43
C ALA A 87 17.52 -24.55 -1.23
N ALA A 88 18.64 -24.38 -0.52
CA ALA A 88 19.91 -23.98 -1.10
C ALA A 88 20.15 -24.82 -2.36
N SER A 89 20.08 -24.20 -3.53
CA SER A 89 20.63 -24.81 -4.74
C SER A 89 22.12 -24.91 -4.46
N GLY A 90 22.55 -26.11 -4.04
CA GLY A 90 23.95 -26.45 -3.92
C GLY A 90 24.67 -26.06 -5.21
N SER A 91 25.71 -25.25 -5.07
CA SER A 91 26.76 -25.18 -6.07
C SER A 91 27.70 -26.36 -5.88
#